data_AF-A0A336NLJ4-F1
#
_entry.id   AF-A0A336NLJ4-F1
#
_cell.length_a   1.000
_cell.length_b   1.000
_cell.length_c   1.000
_cell.angle_alpha   90.00
_cell.angle_beta   90.00
_cell.angle_gamma   90.00
#
_symmetry.space_group_name_H-M   'P 1'
#
loop_
_entity.id
_entity.type
_entity.pdbx_description
1 polymer ?
#
loop_
_entity_poly.entity_id
_entity_poly.type
_entity_poly.pdbx_seq_one_letter_code
_entity_poly.pdbx_strand_id
1 'polypeptide(L)'
;MSLGHPRYNYHSIERLKDFKIENFTVEHRDFTKSTPKHFNDFLYCDPPYLINQKPYGQKGDKHNSFDHQFLAELLRKHHRWVLSYNDCVEVRELYKGHTILNPEWIYGMGNNKKLNELVILSKDL
;
A
#
# COMPACT_ATOMS: atom_id res chain seq x y z
N MET A 1 -0.01 18.30 -10.63
CA MET A 1 1.41 18.37 -11.05
C MET A 1 1.71 19.80 -11.44
N SER A 2 2.88 20.33 -11.10
CA SER A 2 3.30 21.66 -11.55
C SER A 2 3.62 21.66 -13.05
N LEU A 3 3.42 22.79 -13.72
CA LEU A 3 3.90 22.99 -15.10
C LEU A 3 5.43 22.79 -15.13
N GLY A 4 5.93 22.07 -16.14
CA GLY A 4 7.37 21.82 -16.35
C GLY A 4 7.93 20.59 -15.62
N HIS A 5 7.11 19.74 -15.00
CA HIS A 5 7.59 18.53 -14.35
C HIS A 5 8.21 17.55 -15.38
N PRO A 6 9.42 17.00 -15.18
CA PRO A 6 10.13 16.19 -16.19
C PRO A 6 9.39 14.90 -16.60
N ARG A 7 8.49 14.40 -15.75
CA ARG A 7 7.60 13.26 -16.08
C ARG A 7 6.38 13.65 -16.92
N TYR A 8 6.05 14.94 -17.02
CA TYR A 8 5.00 15.45 -17.90
C TYR A 8 5.63 15.93 -19.19
N ASN A 9 6.01 14.98 -20.05
CA ASN A 9 6.63 15.20 -21.34
C ASN A 9 5.85 14.47 -22.45
N TYR A 10 6.21 14.75 -23.69
CA TYR A 10 5.55 14.17 -24.86
C TYR A 10 5.56 12.64 -24.85
N HIS A 11 6.68 12.00 -24.46
CA HIS A 11 6.76 10.54 -24.38
C HIS A 11 5.79 9.92 -23.35
N SER A 12 5.58 10.60 -22.21
CA SER A 12 4.58 10.15 -21.22
C SER A 12 3.16 10.25 -21.77
N ILE A 13 2.85 11.27 -22.58
CA ILE A 13 1.55 11.42 -23.23
C ILE A 13 1.33 10.30 -24.26
N GLU A 14 2.33 10.03 -25.11
CA GLU A 14 2.24 8.94 -26.09
C GLU A 14 2.08 7.57 -25.42
N ARG A 15 2.85 7.29 -24.35
CA ARG A 15 2.68 6.05 -23.58
C ARG A 15 1.27 5.87 -23.03
N LEU A 16 0.62 6.95 -22.58
CA LEU A 16 -0.76 6.90 -22.10
C LEU A 16 -1.77 6.70 -23.22
N LYS A 17 -1.54 7.26 -24.42
CA LYS A 17 -2.40 7.02 -25.60
C LYS A 17 -2.37 5.56 -26.04
N ASP A 18 -1.20 4.94 -25.98
CA ASP A 18 -1.00 3.54 -26.37
C ASP A 18 -1.31 2.55 -25.24
N PHE A 19 -1.63 3.04 -24.03
CA PHE A 19 -1.97 2.19 -22.90
C PHE A 19 -3.32 1.49 -23.15
N LYS A 20 -3.23 0.20 -23.51
CA LYS A 20 -4.37 -0.69 -23.63
C LYS A 20 -4.19 -1.85 -22.66
N ILE A 21 -5.20 -2.09 -21.86
CA ILE A 21 -5.21 -3.18 -20.89
C ILE A 21 -6.60 -3.81 -20.88
N GLU A 22 -6.63 -5.13 -20.91
CA GLU A 22 -7.86 -5.91 -20.76
C GLU A 22 -8.03 -6.31 -19.29
N ASN A 23 -9.27 -6.51 -18.85
CA ASN A 23 -9.61 -6.94 -17.49
C ASN A 23 -9.07 -6.00 -16.38
N PHE A 24 -9.05 -4.69 -16.64
CA PHE A 24 -8.62 -3.70 -15.66
C PHE A 24 -9.72 -2.68 -15.40
N THR A 25 -10.04 -2.51 -14.12
CA THR A 25 -11.04 -1.54 -13.65
C THR A 25 -10.45 -0.72 -12.53
N VAL A 26 -10.68 0.60 -12.58
CA VAL A 26 -10.31 1.51 -11.49
C VAL A 26 -11.59 2.04 -10.87
N GLU A 27 -11.71 1.87 -9.55
CA GLU A 27 -12.83 2.39 -8.78
C GLU A 27 -12.31 3.27 -7.64
N HIS A 28 -12.99 4.38 -7.37
CA HIS A 28 -12.79 5.14 -6.14
C HIS A 28 -13.72 4.59 -5.06
N ARG A 29 -13.17 3.79 -4.15
CA ARG A 29 -13.92 3.10 -3.11
C ARG A 29 -13.11 3.00 -1.83
N ASP A 30 -13.81 3.10 -0.71
CA ASP A 30 -13.23 2.89 0.61
C ASP A 30 -12.95 1.39 0.87
N PHE A 31 -11.83 1.07 1.54
CA PHE A 31 -11.42 -0.31 1.81
C PHE A 31 -12.45 -1.08 2.63
N THR A 32 -13.19 -0.41 3.53
CA THR A 32 -14.26 -1.02 4.33
C THR A 32 -15.38 -1.62 3.48
N LYS A 33 -15.54 -1.13 2.24
CA LYS A 33 -16.51 -1.63 1.26
C LYS A 33 -15.87 -2.47 0.17
N SER A 34 -14.61 -2.17 -0.18
CA SER A 34 -13.90 -2.88 -1.24
C SER A 34 -13.53 -4.29 -0.80
N THR A 35 -12.89 -4.44 0.37
CA THR A 35 -12.42 -5.75 0.86
C THR A 35 -13.55 -6.79 0.95
N PRO A 36 -14.73 -6.50 1.54
CA PRO A 36 -15.81 -7.48 1.59
C PRO A 36 -16.44 -7.80 0.24
N LYS A 37 -16.45 -6.85 -0.71
CA LYS A 37 -16.94 -7.08 -2.09
C LYS A 37 -16.06 -8.09 -2.83
N HIS A 38 -14.79 -8.16 -2.46
CA HIS A 38 -13.75 -8.98 -3.08
C HIS A 38 -13.34 -10.19 -2.21
N PHE A 39 -14.28 -10.74 -1.41
CA PHE A 39 -14.02 -11.76 -0.38
C PHE A 39 -13.28 -13.03 -0.87
N ASN A 40 -13.46 -13.41 -2.14
CA ASN A 40 -12.83 -14.61 -2.73
C ASN A 40 -11.60 -14.29 -3.60
N ASP A 41 -11.27 -13.01 -3.75
CA ASP A 41 -10.18 -12.57 -4.61
C ASP A 41 -8.85 -12.58 -3.87
N PHE A 42 -7.75 -12.61 -4.61
CA PHE A 42 -6.44 -12.34 -4.01
C PHE A 42 -6.28 -10.82 -3.82
N LEU A 43 -5.89 -10.40 -2.63
CA LEU A 43 -5.70 -8.97 -2.33
C LEU A 43 -4.22 -8.64 -2.20
N TYR A 44 -3.78 -7.63 -2.95
CA TYR A 44 -2.55 -6.90 -2.63
C TYR A 44 -2.93 -5.57 -1.98
N CYS A 45 -2.43 -5.33 -0.77
CA CYS A 45 -2.76 -4.16 0.03
C CYS A 45 -1.52 -3.28 0.23
N ASP A 46 -1.66 -2.00 -0.10
CA ASP A 46 -0.67 -0.95 0.14
C ASP A 46 -1.33 0.28 0.80
N PRO A 47 -1.80 0.14 2.06
CA PRO A 47 -2.48 1.20 2.79
C PRO A 47 -1.51 2.32 3.21
N PRO A 48 -2.03 3.49 3.64
CA PRO A 48 -1.20 4.54 4.24
C PRO A 48 -0.36 3.98 5.39
N TYR A 49 0.93 4.31 5.41
CA TYR A 49 1.85 3.85 6.46
C TYR A 49 1.54 4.51 7.81
N LEU A 50 1.76 3.76 8.88
CA LEU A 50 1.59 4.21 10.26
C LEU A 50 2.84 4.99 10.65
N ILE A 51 2.91 6.23 10.18
CA ILE A 51 4.05 7.12 10.41
C ILE A 51 3.58 8.28 11.29
N ASN A 52 4.32 8.54 12.38
CA ASN A 52 4.06 9.67 13.28
C ASN A 52 4.36 11.05 12.65
N GLN A 53 4.94 11.08 11.45
CA GLN A 53 5.25 12.32 10.71
C GLN A 53 4.24 12.54 9.60
N LYS A 54 3.70 13.75 9.54
CA LYS A 54 2.59 14.22 8.68
C LYS A 54 3.10 14.74 7.32
N PRO A 55 3.18 13.94 6.23
CA PRO A 55 3.74 14.43 4.97
C PRO A 55 2.65 15.00 4.04
N TYR A 56 1.36 14.74 4.33
CA TYR A 56 0.25 15.04 3.42
C TYR A 56 -0.92 15.78 4.11
N GLY A 57 -1.30 16.92 3.50
CA GLY A 57 -2.42 17.80 3.88
C GLY A 57 -2.00 19.17 4.41
N GLN A 58 -2.82 20.21 4.25
CA GLN A 58 -2.68 21.42 5.07
C GLN A 58 -2.95 21.02 6.53
N LYS A 59 -1.98 21.24 7.43
CA LYS A 59 -2.08 20.94 8.87
C LYS A 59 -2.31 19.47 9.29
N GLY A 60 -2.22 18.50 8.36
CA GLY A 60 -2.20 17.08 8.70
C GLY A 60 -3.56 16.40 8.90
N ASP A 61 -4.65 16.99 8.39
CA ASP A 61 -6.02 16.45 8.57
C ASP A 61 -6.26 15.09 7.90
N LYS A 62 -5.45 14.69 6.91
CA LYS A 62 -5.69 13.49 6.09
C LYS A 62 -4.98 12.21 6.54
N HIS A 63 -4.17 12.26 7.59
CA HIS A 63 -3.46 11.06 8.10
C HIS A 63 -4.08 10.45 9.35
N ASN A 64 -5.02 11.14 10.01
CA ASN A 64 -5.63 10.67 11.25
C ASN A 64 -6.92 9.84 11.06
N SER A 65 -7.35 9.59 9.82
CA SER A 65 -8.63 8.93 9.55
C SER A 65 -8.51 7.51 8.98
N PHE A 66 -7.31 7.00 8.71
CA PHE A 66 -7.18 5.62 8.28
C PHE A 66 -7.22 4.68 9.48
N ASP A 67 -8.22 3.80 9.50
CA ASP A 67 -8.40 2.84 10.59
C ASP A 67 -7.55 1.58 10.34
N HIS A 68 -6.32 1.62 10.84
CA HIS A 68 -5.37 0.51 10.74
C HIS A 68 -5.83 -0.75 11.48
N GLN A 69 -6.57 -0.58 12.58
CA GLN A 69 -7.11 -1.69 13.35
C GLN A 69 -8.21 -2.38 12.57
N PHE A 70 -9.13 -1.60 11.99
CA PHE A 70 -10.23 -2.15 11.19
C PHE A 70 -9.73 -2.83 9.92
N LEU A 71 -8.68 -2.31 9.27
CA LEU A 71 -8.04 -3.03 8.15
C LEU A 71 -7.52 -4.40 8.61
N ALA A 72 -6.78 -4.45 9.73
CA ALA A 72 -6.24 -5.71 10.24
C ALA A 72 -7.37 -6.70 10.61
N GLU A 73 -8.49 -6.22 11.18
CA GLU A 73 -9.67 -7.04 11.45
C GLU A 73 -10.31 -7.60 10.18
N LEU A 74 -10.42 -6.80 9.12
CA LEU A 74 -10.94 -7.25 7.83
C LEU A 74 -10.01 -8.31 7.21
N LEU A 75 -8.70 -8.05 7.19
CA LEU A 75 -7.72 -8.98 6.62
C LEU A 75 -7.62 -10.29 7.39
N ARG A 76 -7.78 -10.28 8.72
CA ARG A 76 -7.85 -11.52 9.53
C ARG A 76 -9.03 -12.42 9.18
N LYS A 77 -10.11 -11.85 8.64
CA LYS A 77 -11.30 -12.58 8.18
C LYS A 77 -11.24 -12.94 6.69
N HIS A 78 -10.19 -12.50 6.00
CA HIS A 78 -10.00 -12.68 4.57
C HIS A 78 -8.92 -13.74 4.30
N HIS A 79 -9.02 -14.36 3.13
CA HIS A 79 -8.08 -15.37 2.64
C HIS A 79 -7.13 -14.78 1.60
N ARG A 80 -5.96 -15.37 1.40
CA ARG A 80 -5.06 -15.08 0.26
C ARG A 80 -4.79 -13.58 0.02
N TRP A 81 -4.06 -12.95 0.95
CA TRP A 81 -3.67 -11.55 0.80
C TRP A 81 -2.20 -11.30 1.13
N VAL A 82 -1.64 -10.27 0.50
CA VAL A 82 -0.31 -9.76 0.76
C VAL A 82 -0.42 -8.28 1.11
N LEU A 83 0.25 -7.87 2.18
CA LEU A 83 0.23 -6.52 2.69
C LEU A 83 1.67 -5.97 2.74
N SER A 84 1.88 -4.83 2.09
CA SER A 84 3.10 -4.03 2.23
C SER A 84 2.86 -2.94 3.28
N TYR A 85 3.80 -2.77 4.20
CA TYR A 85 3.65 -1.82 5.30
C TYR A 85 4.99 -1.34 5.88
N ASN A 86 5.00 -0.29 6.70
CA ASN A 86 6.21 0.14 7.40
C ASN A 86 6.55 -0.76 8.59
N ASP A 87 7.85 -0.98 8.84
CA ASP A 87 8.35 -1.73 9.99
C ASP A 87 8.31 -0.87 11.26
N CYS A 88 7.25 -1.03 12.05
CA CYS A 88 7.15 -0.50 13.41
C CYS A 88 6.48 -1.50 14.36
N VAL A 89 6.60 -1.25 15.66
CA VAL A 89 6.13 -2.16 16.72
C VAL A 89 4.63 -2.38 16.62
N GLU A 90 3.86 -1.32 16.39
CA GLU A 90 2.41 -1.34 16.29
C GLU A 90 1.94 -2.26 15.15
N VAL A 91 2.66 -2.26 14.03
CA VAL A 91 2.35 -3.07 12.85
C VAL A 91 2.68 -4.53 13.08
N ARG A 92 3.83 -4.80 13.69
CA ARG A 92 4.23 -6.16 14.09
C ARG A 92 3.22 -6.75 15.07
N GLU A 93 2.70 -5.96 16.00
CA GLU A 93 1.65 -6.40 16.93
C GLU A 93 0.29 -6.57 16.23
N LEU A 94 -0.10 -5.65 15.34
CA LEU A 94 -1.32 -5.76 14.53
C LEU A 94 -1.39 -7.07 13.76
N TYR A 95 -0.27 -7.49 13.15
CA TYR A 95 -0.22 -8.68 12.32
C TYR A 95 0.48 -9.85 12.99
N LYS A 96 0.60 -9.84 14.32
CA LYS A 96 1.19 -10.93 15.08
C LYS A 96 0.56 -12.27 14.75
N GLY A 97 1.42 -13.28 14.56
CA GLY A 97 1.02 -14.63 14.16
C GLY A 97 0.79 -14.81 12.66
N HIS A 98 1.01 -13.78 11.84
CA HIS A 98 1.16 -13.92 10.40
C HIS A 98 2.64 -14.07 10.03
N THR A 99 2.90 -14.54 8.81
CA THR A 99 4.25 -14.55 8.25
C THR A 99 4.64 -13.12 7.90
N ILE A 100 5.68 -12.61 8.58
CA ILE A 100 6.23 -11.26 8.35
C ILE A 100 7.62 -11.43 7.74
N LEU A 101 7.78 -10.92 6.52
CA LEU A 101 9.03 -10.89 5.79
C LEU A 101 9.67 -9.51 5.90
N ASN A 102 10.97 -9.49 6.16
CA ASN A 102 11.80 -8.30 6.20
C ASN A 102 12.65 -8.27 4.92
N PRO A 103 12.13 -7.76 3.79
CA PRO A 103 12.88 -7.84 2.55
C PRO A 103 14.08 -6.90 2.57
N GLU A 104 15.24 -7.42 2.20
CA GLU A 104 16.47 -6.64 2.07
C GLU A 104 16.58 -6.05 0.65
N TRP A 105 15.64 -5.15 0.28
CA TRP A 105 15.74 -4.46 -1.00
C TRP A 105 16.85 -3.40 -0.95
N ILE A 106 17.90 -3.59 -1.75
CA ILE A 106 18.91 -2.56 -2.01
C ILE A 106 18.46 -1.76 -3.23
N TYR A 107 17.71 -0.68 -3.03
CA TYR A 107 17.43 0.25 -4.13
C TYR A 107 18.63 1.20 -4.33
N GLY A 108 19.35 1.02 -5.45
CA GLY A 108 20.16 2.00 -6.19
C GLY A 108 21.11 2.96 -5.45
N MET A 109 22.41 2.85 -5.73
CA MET A 109 23.52 3.81 -5.52
C MET A 109 23.23 5.00 -4.56
N GLY A 110 23.32 4.74 -3.25
CA GLY A 110 23.31 5.82 -2.25
C GLY A 110 23.09 5.31 -0.83
N ASN A 111 24.19 5.11 -0.10
CA ASN A 111 24.29 4.97 1.36
C ASN A 111 23.19 4.14 2.06
N ASN A 112 23.43 2.83 2.23
CA ASN A 112 23.05 1.98 3.40
C ASN A 112 21.76 2.33 4.19
N LYS A 113 20.70 2.82 3.54
CA LYS A 113 19.41 3.02 4.18
C LYS A 113 18.61 1.75 3.95
N LYS A 114 18.60 0.86 4.96
CA LYS A 114 17.59 -0.18 5.05
C LYS A 114 16.23 0.51 5.02
N LEU A 115 15.40 0.14 4.04
CA LEU A 115 13.99 0.51 4.05
C LEU A 115 13.35 -0.22 5.24
N ASN A 116 12.65 0.53 6.09
CA ASN A 116 11.85 -0.04 7.17
C ASN A 116 10.49 -0.46 6.58
N GLU A 117 10.49 -1.48 5.73
CA GLU A 117 9.28 -2.04 5.14
C GLU A 117 9.15 -3.53 5.48
N LEU A 118 7.91 -3.97 5.63
CA LEU A 118 7.49 -5.33 5.90
C LEU A 118 6.58 -5.80 4.77
N VAL A 119 6.75 -7.07 4.39
CA VAL A 119 5.75 -7.79 3.60
C VAL A 119 5.10 -8.82 4.50
N ILE A 120 3.79 -8.71 4.66
CA ILE A 120 3.00 -9.54 5.58
C ILE A 120 2.07 -10.41 4.72
N LEU A 121 2.04 -11.71 5.01
CA LEU A 121 1.24 -12.68 4.26
C LEU A 121 0.06 -13.19 5.10
N SER A 122 -1.06 -13.48 4.44
CA SER A 122 -2.14 -14.25 5.05
C SER A 122 -1.66 -15.65 5.48
N LYS A 123 -2.35 -16.27 6.43
CA LYS A 123 -1.94 -17.57 7.02
C LYS A 123 -2.10 -18.76 6.08
N ASP A 124 -2.86 -18.56 5.02
CA ASP A 124 -3.29 -19.55 4.03
C ASP A 124 -2.54 -19.41 2.68
N LEU A 125 -1.46 -18.62 2.66
CA LEU A 125 -0.54 -18.46 1.53
C LEU A 125 0.65 -19.43 1.59
#